data_AF-A0A368T6I5-F1
#
_entry.id   AF-A0A368T6I5-F1
#
_cell.length_a   1.000
_cell.length_b   1.000
_cell.length_c   1.000
_cell.angle_alpha   90.00
_cell.angle_beta   90.00
_cell.angle_gamma   90.00
#
_symmetry.space_group_name_H-M   'P 1'
#
loop_
_entity.id
_entity.type
_entity.pdbx_description
1 polymer ?
#
loop_
_entity_poly.entity_id
_entity_poly.type
_entity_poly.pdbx_seq_one_letter_code
_entity_poly.pdbx_strand_id
1 'polypeptide(L)'
;MRPRWRALGHHVLVGETQGPWCKARAVAAALPFATGDLLVIADADCWSPGIDAALEAVRDGAPWAMPHGRVHRLTPDATAQVLAGVAPHPRMPVTQRPYQGWPGGGIVVVRRDVYEQAPLDPRFTGWGGEDESWAHALTTLAGPPWRGRAPLWHLWHPPQDRMSRRWGSPEARELAGRYRKAARSPAAMRALVDEAGKEIFT
;
A
#
# COMPACT_ATOMS: atom_id res chain seq x y z
N MET A 1 -3.15 -14.02 3.73
CA MET A 1 -1.74 -14.00 4.18
C MET A 1 -1.51 -13.97 5.71
N ARG A 2 -2.53 -13.74 6.55
CA ARG A 2 -2.39 -13.55 8.02
C ARG A 2 -1.49 -14.56 8.76
N PRO A 3 -1.60 -15.90 8.56
CA PRO A 3 -0.74 -16.84 9.27
C PRO A 3 0.75 -16.64 8.99
N ARG A 4 1.08 -16.27 7.74
CA ARG A 4 2.45 -16.05 7.29
C ARG A 4 3.09 -14.83 7.95
N TRP A 5 2.34 -13.74 8.07
CA TRP A 5 2.78 -12.54 8.79
C TRP A 5 3.03 -12.80 10.27
N ARG A 6 2.14 -13.57 10.93
CA ARG A 6 2.31 -13.94 12.34
C ARG A 6 3.51 -14.86 12.57
N ALA A 7 3.79 -15.77 11.64
CA ALA A 7 4.95 -16.65 11.71
C ALA A 7 6.29 -15.89 11.67
N LEU A 8 6.31 -14.67 11.12
CA LEU A 8 7.46 -13.74 11.18
C LEU A 8 7.47 -12.86 12.44
N GLY A 9 6.57 -13.09 13.40
CA GLY A 9 6.51 -12.31 14.65
C GLY A 9 5.83 -10.94 14.53
N HIS A 10 5.17 -10.63 13.41
CA HIS A 10 4.44 -9.37 13.29
C HIS A 10 3.13 -9.37 14.08
N HIS A 11 2.82 -8.25 14.74
CA HIS A 11 1.48 -7.98 15.27
C HIS A 11 0.54 -7.63 14.10
N VAL A 12 -0.33 -8.57 13.73
CA VAL A 12 -1.21 -8.43 12.56
C VAL A 12 -2.59 -7.94 12.94
N LEU A 13 -2.94 -6.76 12.45
CA LEU A 13 -4.27 -6.16 12.52
C LEU A 13 -4.95 -6.25 11.15
N VAL A 14 -6.27 -6.34 11.16
CA VAL A 14 -7.08 -6.32 9.93
C VAL A 14 -7.95 -5.09 9.97
N GLY A 15 -7.70 -4.17 9.04
CA GLY A 15 -8.52 -3.00 8.83
C GLY A 15 -9.77 -3.35 8.05
N GLU A 16 -10.90 -2.83 8.48
CA GLU A 16 -12.21 -2.99 7.83
C GLU A 16 -12.86 -1.62 7.64
N THR A 17 -13.69 -1.49 6.62
CA THR A 17 -14.47 -0.27 6.36
C THR A 17 -15.95 -0.61 6.30
N GLN A 18 -16.79 0.30 6.79
CA GLN A 18 -18.22 0.23 6.57
C GLN A 18 -18.59 0.92 5.25
N GLY A 19 -19.58 0.37 4.55
CA GLY A 19 -20.02 0.91 3.25
C GLY A 19 -19.06 0.58 2.11
N PRO A 20 -18.94 1.46 1.08
CA PRO A 20 -18.03 1.25 -0.03
C PRO A 20 -16.58 1.05 0.43
N TRP A 21 -15.84 0.23 -0.30
CA TRP A 21 -14.43 -0.02 -0.02
C TRP A 21 -13.63 1.29 0.00
N CYS A 22 -12.80 1.48 1.02
CA CYS A 22 -11.89 2.60 1.19
C CYS A 22 -10.69 2.16 2.02
N LYS A 23 -9.52 2.09 1.39
CA LYS A 23 -8.27 1.65 2.03
C LYS A 23 -7.88 2.54 3.21
N ALA A 24 -8.02 3.86 3.06
CA ALA A 24 -7.69 4.82 4.11
C ALA A 24 -8.53 4.59 5.38
N ARG A 25 -9.85 4.41 5.23
CA ARG A 25 -10.76 4.14 6.35
C ARG A 25 -10.45 2.80 7.02
N ALA A 26 -10.19 1.76 6.23
CA ALA A 26 -9.79 0.46 6.76
C ALA A 26 -8.50 0.54 7.59
N VAL A 27 -7.46 1.23 7.08
CA VAL A 27 -6.21 1.43 7.83
C VAL A 27 -6.44 2.28 9.07
N ALA A 28 -7.18 3.39 8.97
CA ALA A 28 -7.49 4.27 10.10
C ALA A 28 -8.26 3.54 11.21
N ALA A 29 -9.17 2.62 10.87
CA ALA A 29 -9.91 1.82 11.85
C ALA A 29 -9.01 0.86 12.64
N ALA A 30 -7.94 0.34 12.02
CA ALA A 30 -6.98 -0.54 12.68
C ALA A 30 -5.90 0.20 13.46
N LEU A 31 -5.58 1.44 13.07
CA LEU A 31 -4.43 2.19 13.58
C LEU A 31 -4.39 2.38 15.11
N PRO A 32 -5.51 2.65 15.82
CA PRO A 32 -5.51 2.78 17.28
C PRO A 32 -5.05 1.52 18.02
N PHE A 33 -5.16 0.34 17.38
CA PHE A 33 -4.75 -0.94 17.96
C PHE A 33 -3.31 -1.32 17.61
N ALA A 34 -2.66 -0.57 16.72
CA ALA A 34 -1.26 -0.76 16.40
C ALA A 34 -0.41 -0.30 17.58
N THR A 35 0.62 -1.07 17.93
CA THR A 35 1.52 -0.78 19.07
C THR A 35 2.96 -0.48 18.65
N GLY A 36 3.32 -0.76 17.39
CA GLY A 36 4.67 -0.52 16.88
C GLY A 36 4.89 0.91 16.37
N ASP A 37 6.14 1.37 16.46
CA ASP A 37 6.60 2.63 15.87
C ASP A 37 6.80 2.55 14.35
N LEU A 38 6.96 1.33 13.83
CA LEU A 38 6.96 1.03 12.40
C LEU A 38 5.65 0.38 12.01
N LEU A 39 5.03 0.92 10.98
CA LEU A 39 3.80 0.42 10.39
C LEU A 39 4.11 -0.28 9.09
N VAL A 40 3.51 -1.46 8.89
CA VAL A 40 3.48 -2.16 7.60
C VAL A 40 2.05 -2.11 7.09
N ILE A 41 1.80 -1.26 6.10
CA ILE A 41 0.51 -1.16 5.42
C ILE A 41 0.56 -2.07 4.21
N ALA A 42 -0.17 -3.18 4.25
CA ALA A 42 -0.13 -4.23 3.23
C ALA A 42 -1.54 -4.57 2.73
N ASP A 43 -1.68 -4.70 1.42
CA ASP A 43 -2.86 -5.31 0.82
C ASP A 43 -2.96 -6.77 1.28
N ALA A 44 -4.18 -7.24 1.59
CA ALA A 44 -4.41 -8.54 2.24
C ALA A 44 -3.97 -9.75 1.39
N ASP A 45 -3.84 -9.52 0.09
CA ASP A 45 -3.50 -10.46 -0.97
C ASP A 45 -2.05 -10.31 -1.45
N CYS A 46 -1.24 -9.47 -0.81
CA CYS A 46 0.15 -9.23 -1.16
C CYS A 46 1.13 -9.88 -0.17
N TRP A 47 2.25 -10.37 -0.71
CA TRP A 47 3.37 -10.92 0.06
C TRP A 47 4.71 -10.61 -0.60
N SER A 48 5.74 -10.29 0.18
CA SER A 48 7.10 -10.14 -0.33
C SER A 48 8.11 -10.66 0.69
N PRO A 49 9.16 -11.41 0.31
CA PRO A 49 10.20 -11.81 1.25
C PRO A 49 11.14 -10.63 1.63
N GLY A 50 10.95 -9.43 1.07
CA GLY A 50 11.79 -8.26 1.34
C GLY A 50 11.34 -7.38 2.51
N ILE A 51 10.36 -7.81 3.32
CA ILE A 51 9.80 -6.99 4.42
C ILE A 51 10.87 -6.64 5.46
N ASP A 52 11.71 -7.60 5.86
CA ASP A 52 12.73 -7.36 6.90
C ASP A 52 13.74 -6.30 6.44
N ALA A 53 14.21 -6.38 5.19
CA ALA A 53 15.10 -5.36 4.61
C ALA A 53 14.43 -3.98 4.51
N ALA A 54 13.11 -3.92 4.27
CA ALA A 54 12.38 -2.65 4.28
C ALA A 54 12.24 -2.07 5.70
N LEU A 55 12.02 -2.92 6.70
CA LEU A 55 11.99 -2.53 8.12
C LEU A 55 13.36 -2.01 8.57
N GLU A 56 14.44 -2.71 8.24
CA GLU A 56 15.82 -2.27 8.50
C GLU A 56 16.10 -0.93 7.83
N ALA A 57 15.76 -0.77 6.55
CA ALA A 57 15.98 0.49 5.85
C ALA A 57 15.29 1.69 6.53
N VAL A 58 14.06 1.52 7.02
CA VAL A 58 13.34 2.59 7.73
C VAL A 58 13.92 2.82 9.13
N ARG A 59 14.40 1.78 9.83
CA ARG A 59 15.13 1.93 11.09
C ARG A 59 16.43 2.72 10.91
N ASP A 60 17.11 2.50 9.79
CA ASP A 60 18.37 3.16 9.44
C ASP A 60 18.18 4.56 8.85
N GLY A 61 16.94 5.07 8.80
CA GLY A 61 16.64 6.46 8.45
C GLY A 61 16.02 6.68 7.07
N ALA A 62 15.65 5.62 6.33
CA ALA A 62 14.83 5.80 5.14
C ALA A 62 13.45 6.39 5.54
N PRO A 63 12.96 7.45 4.86
CA PRO A 63 11.69 8.09 5.23
C PRO A 63 10.49 7.13 5.20
N TRP A 64 10.49 6.25 4.21
CA TRP A 64 9.56 5.12 4.04
C TRP A 64 10.17 4.12 3.06
N ALA A 65 9.61 2.93 2.99
CA ALA A 65 10.18 1.84 2.22
C ALA A 65 9.12 1.00 1.51
N MET A 66 9.54 0.38 0.42
CA MET A 66 8.80 -0.68 -0.25
C MET A 66 9.67 -1.94 -0.31
N PRO A 67 9.16 -3.10 0.13
CA PRO A 67 9.97 -4.32 0.18
C PRO A 67 10.23 -4.94 -1.20
N HIS A 68 9.60 -4.42 -2.26
CA HIS A 68 9.49 -5.11 -3.54
C HIS A 68 9.87 -4.29 -4.78
N GLY A 69 10.28 -5.03 -5.82
CA GLY A 69 10.55 -4.52 -7.15
C GLY A 69 9.41 -4.85 -8.12
N ARG A 70 9.41 -6.09 -8.62
CA ARG A 70 8.43 -6.55 -9.63
C ARG A 70 7.23 -7.22 -8.99
N VAL A 71 6.05 -6.98 -9.56
CA VAL A 71 4.78 -7.60 -9.19
C VAL A 71 4.54 -8.85 -10.02
N HIS A 72 4.32 -9.96 -9.34
CA HIS A 72 3.97 -11.26 -9.88
C HIS A 72 2.50 -11.55 -9.53
N ARG A 73 1.60 -11.31 -10.49
CA ARG A 73 0.17 -11.58 -10.34
C ARG A 73 -0.10 -13.05 -10.56
N LEU A 74 -0.23 -13.81 -9.49
CA LEU A 74 -0.47 -15.25 -9.54
C LEU A 74 -1.79 -15.58 -10.26
N THR A 75 -1.85 -16.77 -10.82
CA THR A 75 -3.11 -17.38 -11.30
C THR A 75 -3.97 -17.84 -10.12
N PRO A 76 -5.27 -18.15 -10.34
CA PRO A 76 -6.12 -18.77 -9.32
C PRO A 76 -5.49 -20.04 -8.72
N ASP A 77 -4.97 -20.94 -9.56
CA ASP A 77 -4.39 -22.21 -9.11
C ASP A 77 -3.10 -22.02 -8.30
N ALA A 78 -2.22 -21.13 -8.75
CA ALA A 78 -1.01 -20.79 -8.00
C ALA A 78 -1.36 -20.12 -6.66
N THR A 79 -2.42 -19.32 -6.63
CA THR A 79 -2.94 -18.71 -5.40
C THR A 79 -3.44 -19.75 -4.41
N ALA A 80 -4.20 -20.76 -4.89
CA ALA A 80 -4.66 -21.86 -4.06
C ALA A 80 -3.49 -22.65 -3.43
N GLN A 81 -2.43 -22.92 -4.20
CA GLN A 81 -1.21 -23.55 -3.68
C GLN A 81 -0.56 -22.72 -2.56
N VAL A 82 -0.44 -21.40 -2.75
CA VAL A 82 0.15 -20.52 -1.74
C VAL A 82 -0.71 -20.45 -0.48
N LEU A 83 -2.04 -20.41 -0.62
CA LEU A 83 -2.98 -20.45 0.50
C LEU A 83 -2.93 -21.80 1.24
N ALA A 84 -2.64 -22.90 0.54
CA ALA A 84 -2.39 -24.22 1.13
C ALA A 84 -1.00 -24.35 1.79
N GLY A 85 -0.20 -23.28 1.82
CA GLY A 85 1.08 -23.25 2.54
C GLY A 85 2.33 -23.36 1.65
N VAL A 86 2.18 -23.52 0.34
CA VAL A 86 3.33 -23.55 -0.57
C VAL A 86 4.00 -22.17 -0.60
N ALA A 87 5.33 -22.14 -0.45
CA ALA A 87 6.08 -20.89 -0.58
C ALA A 87 6.03 -20.39 -2.04
N PRO A 88 5.65 -19.12 -2.29
CA PRO A 88 5.60 -18.59 -3.63
C PRO A 88 7.01 -18.45 -4.22
N HIS A 89 7.15 -18.77 -5.51
CA HIS A 89 8.45 -18.79 -6.18
C HIS A 89 8.38 -18.36 -7.66
N PRO A 90 9.48 -17.92 -8.29
CA PRO A 90 9.54 -17.40 -9.68
C PRO A 90 8.88 -18.26 -10.76
N ARG A 91 8.84 -19.59 -10.59
CA ARG A 91 8.23 -20.52 -11.55
C ARG A 91 6.71 -20.69 -11.43
N MET A 92 6.05 -20.06 -10.46
CA MET A 92 4.60 -20.18 -10.32
C MET A 92 3.89 -19.48 -11.50
N PRO A 93 2.80 -20.05 -12.04
CA PRO A 93 2.05 -19.44 -13.13
C PRO A 93 1.48 -18.07 -12.74
N VAL A 94 1.65 -17.09 -13.64
CA VAL A 94 1.17 -15.71 -13.49
C VAL A 94 0.19 -15.34 -14.61
N THR A 95 -0.75 -14.45 -14.30
CA THR A 95 -1.77 -13.97 -15.26
C THR A 95 -1.23 -13.00 -16.31
N GLN A 96 -0.03 -12.44 -16.08
CA GLN A 96 0.64 -11.53 -17.01
C GLN A 96 2.15 -11.48 -16.69
N ARG A 97 2.94 -10.97 -17.65
CA ARG A 97 4.39 -10.76 -17.44
C ARG A 97 4.62 -9.88 -16.20
N PRO A 98 5.54 -10.27 -15.29
CA PRO A 98 5.87 -9.44 -14.13
C PRO A 98 6.33 -8.05 -14.54
N TYR A 99 5.86 -7.03 -13.83
CA TYR A 99 6.08 -5.62 -14.16
C TYR A 99 6.55 -4.86 -12.92
N GLN A 100 7.17 -3.69 -13.12
CA GLN A 100 7.63 -2.87 -12.01
C GLN A 100 6.42 -2.39 -11.18
N GLY A 101 6.43 -2.64 -9.87
CA GLY A 101 5.39 -2.13 -8.98
C GLY A 101 5.35 -0.60 -8.98
N TRP A 102 4.17 -0.02 -8.78
CA TRP A 102 4.08 1.42 -8.60
C TRP A 102 4.44 1.79 -7.16
N PRO A 103 5.17 2.90 -6.91
CA PRO A 103 5.38 3.39 -5.56
C PRO A 103 4.08 3.52 -4.76
N GLY A 104 4.09 3.10 -3.49
CA GLY A 104 2.92 3.12 -2.60
C GLY A 104 2.01 1.88 -2.69
N GLY A 105 2.13 1.06 -3.75
CA GLY A 105 1.24 -0.09 -3.95
C GLY A 105 1.70 -1.39 -3.29
N GLY A 106 0.73 -2.23 -2.92
CA GLY A 106 0.94 -3.58 -2.39
C GLY A 106 1.37 -3.60 -0.92
N ILE A 107 2.57 -3.10 -0.63
CA ILE A 107 3.15 -3.07 0.72
C ILE A 107 4.01 -1.82 0.88
N VAL A 108 3.74 -1.05 1.94
CA VAL A 108 4.51 0.11 2.38
C VAL A 108 4.94 -0.07 3.83
N VAL A 109 6.21 0.23 4.12
CA VAL A 109 6.76 0.29 5.47
C VAL A 109 7.08 1.74 5.79
N VAL A 110 6.63 2.25 6.93
CA VAL A 110 6.78 3.66 7.29
C VAL A 110 6.81 3.82 8.81
N ARG A 111 7.46 4.87 9.32
CA ARG A 111 7.36 5.25 10.73
C ARG A 111 5.95 5.78 11.03
N ARG A 112 5.45 5.52 12.24
CA ARG A 112 4.12 5.97 12.66
C ARG A 112 3.96 7.48 12.55
N ASP A 113 4.92 8.25 13.05
CA ASP A 113 4.89 9.72 12.99
C ASP A 113 4.89 10.26 11.54
N VAL A 114 5.56 9.56 10.62
CA VAL A 114 5.55 9.89 9.18
C VAL A 114 4.18 9.56 8.57
N TYR A 115 3.57 8.43 8.95
CA TYR A 115 2.20 8.10 8.55
C TYR A 115 1.22 9.16 9.04
N GLU A 116 1.31 9.57 10.31
CA GLU A 116 0.42 10.59 10.90
C GLU A 116 0.58 11.96 10.23
N GLN A 117 1.76 12.29 9.73
CA GLN A 117 2.00 13.50 8.94
C GLN A 117 1.49 13.41 7.50
N ALA A 118 1.28 12.22 6.95
CA ALA A 118 0.83 12.01 5.58
C ALA A 118 -0.02 10.74 5.49
N PRO A 119 -1.20 10.69 6.12
CA PRO A 119 -2.04 9.50 6.12
C PRO A 119 -2.61 9.24 4.72
N LEU A 120 -3.14 8.03 4.53
CA LEU A 120 -3.96 7.72 3.35
C LEU A 120 -5.19 8.64 3.30
N ASP A 121 -5.57 9.05 2.09
CA ASP A 121 -6.67 9.99 1.87
C ASP A 121 -8.02 9.26 1.73
N PRO A 122 -9.00 9.49 2.64
CA PRO A 122 -10.28 8.78 2.64
C PRO A 122 -11.22 9.17 1.50
N ARG A 123 -10.91 10.20 0.72
CA ARG A 123 -11.70 10.60 -0.45
C ARG A 123 -11.51 9.64 -1.63
N PHE A 124 -10.48 8.81 -1.60
CA PHE A 124 -10.38 7.65 -2.49
C PHE A 124 -11.32 6.54 -2.01
N THR A 125 -12.43 6.37 -2.72
CA THR A 125 -13.39 5.28 -2.54
C THR A 125 -13.33 4.33 -3.74
N GLY A 126 -13.56 3.04 -3.50
CA GLY A 126 -13.36 1.99 -4.49
C GLY A 126 -11.87 1.71 -4.75
N TRP A 127 -11.54 1.33 -5.98
CA TRP A 127 -10.19 0.92 -6.36
C TRP A 127 -9.44 1.99 -7.17
N GLY A 128 -8.22 2.35 -6.78
CA GLY A 128 -7.26 3.03 -7.65
C GLY A 128 -7.10 4.53 -7.43
N GLY A 129 -5.84 4.98 -7.47
CA GLY A 129 -5.42 6.37 -7.32
C GLY A 129 -4.84 6.70 -5.94
N GLU A 130 -5.25 5.95 -4.91
CA GLU A 130 -4.83 6.09 -3.53
C GLU A 130 -3.33 5.80 -3.34
N ASP A 131 -2.83 4.71 -3.92
CA ASP A 131 -1.42 4.31 -3.77
C ASP A 131 -0.48 5.33 -4.44
N GLU A 132 -0.82 5.79 -5.65
CA GLU A 132 -0.04 6.80 -6.38
C GLU A 132 -0.01 8.13 -5.61
N SER A 133 -1.17 8.54 -5.08
CA SER A 133 -1.32 9.79 -4.33
C SER A 133 -0.55 9.76 -3.02
N TRP A 134 -0.63 8.64 -2.30
CA TRP A 134 0.07 8.47 -1.04
C TRP A 134 1.59 8.44 -1.22
N ALA A 135 2.09 7.79 -2.28
CA ALA A 135 3.51 7.83 -2.62
C ALA A 135 3.99 9.26 -2.92
N HIS A 136 3.19 10.07 -3.61
CA HIS A 136 3.50 11.49 -3.82
C HIS A 136 3.53 12.26 -2.49
N ALA A 137 2.55 12.05 -1.61
CA ALA A 137 2.50 12.70 -0.30
C ALA A 137 3.73 12.36 0.57
N LEU A 138 4.01 11.07 0.75
CA LEU A 138 5.19 10.60 1.50
C LEU A 138 6.49 11.14 0.91
N THR A 139 6.65 11.06 -0.42
CA THR A 139 7.87 11.55 -1.09
C THR A 139 8.07 13.04 -0.91
N THR A 140 7.01 13.83 -1.00
CA THR A 140 7.10 15.29 -0.94
C THR A 140 7.31 15.80 0.47
N LEU A 141 6.70 15.13 1.47
CA LEU A 141 6.69 15.60 2.85
C LEU A 141 7.80 14.98 3.71
N ALA A 142 8.21 13.74 3.41
CA ALA A 142 9.22 13.02 4.19
C ALA A 142 10.50 12.68 3.41
N GLY A 143 10.42 12.57 2.08
CA GLY A 143 11.55 12.26 1.21
C GLY A 143 11.39 10.95 0.43
N PRO A 144 12.33 10.64 -0.49
CA PRO A 144 12.21 9.51 -1.40
C PRO A 144 12.22 8.16 -0.66
N PRO A 145 11.53 7.13 -1.20
CA PRO A 145 11.51 5.80 -0.59
C PRO A 145 12.84 5.06 -0.73
N TRP A 146 13.14 4.20 0.24
CA TRP A 146 13.97 3.04 -0.03
C TRP A 146 13.18 2.00 -0.83
N ARG A 147 13.83 1.35 -1.80
CA ARG A 147 13.16 0.39 -2.69
C ARG A 147 13.89 -0.94 -2.77
N GLY A 148 13.23 -1.98 -2.25
CA GLY A 148 13.66 -3.36 -2.37
C GLY A 148 13.53 -3.91 -3.78
N ARG A 149 14.19 -5.04 -4.03
CA ARG A 149 14.17 -5.76 -5.32
C ARG A 149 13.48 -7.12 -5.25
N ALA A 150 13.06 -7.55 -4.06
CA ALA A 150 12.36 -8.80 -3.89
C ALA A 150 11.05 -8.83 -4.71
N PRO A 151 10.54 -10.01 -5.10
CA PRO A 151 9.26 -10.10 -5.77
C PRO A 151 8.12 -9.68 -4.82
N LEU A 152 7.11 -9.01 -5.37
CA LEU A 152 5.79 -8.93 -4.77
C LEU A 152 4.92 -10.03 -5.38
N TRP A 153 4.52 -10.98 -4.56
CA TRP A 153 3.53 -11.98 -4.89
C TRP A 153 2.15 -11.40 -4.62
N HIS A 154 1.38 -11.21 -5.68
CA HIS A 154 0.02 -10.72 -5.60
C HIS A 154 -0.90 -11.92 -5.87
N LEU A 155 -1.60 -12.37 -4.84
CA LEU A 155 -2.57 -13.45 -4.94
C LEU A 155 -3.68 -13.02 -5.87
N TRP A 156 -4.24 -14.00 -6.57
CA TRP A 156 -5.32 -13.76 -7.50
C TRP A 156 -6.61 -13.44 -6.74
N HIS A 157 -7.31 -12.43 -7.24
CA HIS A 157 -8.70 -12.17 -6.91
C HIS A 157 -9.42 -11.68 -8.17
N PRO A 158 -10.75 -11.79 -8.25
CA PRO A 158 -11.53 -11.20 -9.33
C PRO A 158 -11.27 -9.68 -9.41
N PRO A 159 -11.10 -9.10 -10.61
CA PRO A 159 -10.96 -7.66 -10.76
C PRO A 159 -12.12 -6.91 -10.12
N GLN A 160 -11.82 -5.79 -9.44
CA GLN A 160 -12.84 -4.86 -8.96
C GLN A 160 -13.38 -4.01 -10.11
N ASP A 161 -14.59 -3.50 -9.95
CA ASP A 161 -15.20 -2.53 -10.87
C ASP A 161 -14.33 -1.27 -10.97
N ARG A 162 -14.08 -0.84 -12.20
CA ARG A 162 -13.16 0.26 -12.50
C ARG A 162 -13.39 0.82 -13.90
N MET A 163 -13.21 2.14 -14.03
CA MET A 163 -13.21 2.85 -15.31
C MET A 163 -12.10 2.39 -16.26
N SER A 164 -10.93 2.04 -15.73
CA SER A 164 -9.80 1.57 -16.53
C SER A 164 -8.80 0.74 -15.72
N ARG A 165 -7.77 0.20 -16.38
CA ARG A 165 -6.65 -0.50 -15.70
C ARG A 165 -5.78 0.40 -14.80
N ARG A 166 -6.02 1.72 -14.80
CA ARG A 166 -5.28 2.69 -13.97
C ARG A 166 -6.16 3.42 -12.96
N TRP A 167 -7.43 3.62 -13.28
CA TRP A 167 -8.33 4.50 -12.54
C TRP A 167 -9.64 3.78 -12.21
N GLY A 168 -10.08 3.86 -10.95
CA GLY A 168 -11.39 3.39 -10.51
C GLY A 168 -12.53 4.25 -11.00
N SER A 169 -12.43 5.56 -10.77
CA SER A 169 -13.46 6.54 -11.10
C SER A 169 -12.87 7.84 -11.66
N PRO A 170 -13.70 8.70 -12.28
CA PRO A 170 -13.30 10.06 -12.66
C PRO A 170 -12.81 10.90 -11.47
N GLU A 171 -13.48 10.81 -10.33
CA GLU A 171 -13.18 11.57 -9.11
C GLU A 171 -11.81 11.16 -8.54
N ALA A 172 -11.54 9.85 -8.47
CA ALA A 172 -10.24 9.34 -8.05
C ALA A 172 -9.12 9.78 -9.01
N ARG A 173 -9.38 9.80 -10.32
CA ARG A 173 -8.41 10.29 -11.31
C ARG A 173 -8.12 11.79 -11.13
N GLU A 174 -9.15 12.60 -10.88
CA GLU A 174 -8.99 14.04 -10.65
C GLU A 174 -8.19 14.30 -9.38
N LEU A 175 -8.54 13.65 -8.27
CA LEU A 175 -7.84 13.79 -7.00
C LEU A 175 -6.38 13.34 -7.10
N ALA A 176 -6.10 12.20 -7.73
CA ALA A 176 -4.73 11.78 -8.01
C ALA A 176 -3.96 12.79 -8.88
N GLY A 177 -4.66 13.49 -9.79
CA GLY A 177 -4.12 14.62 -10.54
C GLY A 177 -3.69 15.79 -9.65
N ARG A 178 -4.44 16.10 -8.58
CA ARG A 178 -4.10 17.14 -7.59
C ARG A 178 -2.82 16.77 -6.85
N TYR A 179 -2.71 15.52 -6.35
CA TYR A 179 -1.49 15.02 -5.70
C TYR A 179 -0.27 15.08 -6.62
N ARG A 180 -0.42 14.66 -7.89
CA ARG A 180 0.68 14.72 -8.86
C ARG A 180 1.16 16.16 -9.11
N LYS A 181 0.25 17.12 -9.20
CA LYS A 181 0.59 18.55 -9.35
C LYS A 181 1.33 19.10 -8.12
N ALA A 182 1.00 18.59 -6.93
CA ALA A 182 1.62 19.00 -5.66
C ALA A 182 2.97 18.33 -5.36
N ALA A 183 3.39 17.29 -6.12
CA ALA A 183 4.51 16.40 -5.82
C ALA A 183 5.92 17.05 -5.68
N ARG A 184 6.03 18.36 -5.92
CA ARG A 184 7.29 19.14 -5.76
C ARG A 184 7.11 20.39 -4.91
N SER A 185 5.97 20.54 -4.25
CA SER A 185 5.66 21.67 -3.38
C SER A 185 5.18 21.15 -2.03
N PRO A 186 6.05 21.14 -1.00
CA PRO A 186 5.66 20.72 0.35
C PRO A 186 4.45 21.48 0.89
N ALA A 187 4.36 22.79 0.62
CA ALA A 187 3.22 23.61 1.03
C ALA A 187 1.91 23.18 0.34
N ALA A 188 1.94 22.93 -0.98
CA ALA A 188 0.74 22.48 -1.70
C ALA A 188 0.33 21.05 -1.30
N MET A 189 1.31 20.17 -1.06
CA MET A 189 1.05 18.81 -0.61
C MET A 189 0.46 18.80 0.80
N ARG A 190 1.02 19.61 1.71
CA ARG A 190 0.50 19.80 3.06
C ARG A 190 -0.96 20.25 3.03
N ALA A 191 -1.29 21.25 2.22
CA ALA A 191 -2.66 21.72 2.07
C ALA A 191 -3.64 20.61 1.61
N LEU A 192 -3.22 19.74 0.67
CA LEU A 192 -4.05 18.61 0.21
C LEU A 192 -4.26 17.53 1.28
N VAL A 193 -3.21 17.23 2.05
CA VAL A 193 -3.28 16.26 3.16
C VAL A 193 -4.16 16.80 4.28
N ASP A 194 -4.03 18.08 4.63
CA ASP A 194 -4.83 18.71 5.70
C ASP A 194 -6.31 18.82 5.30
N GLU A 195 -6.61 19.01 4.00
CA GLU A 195 -7.96 18.92 3.46
C GLU A 195 -8.56 17.52 3.64
N ALA A 196 -7.78 16.47 3.41
CA ALA A 196 -8.21 15.08 3.60
C ALA A 196 -8.51 14.74 5.07
N GLY A 197 -7.70 15.25 6.01
CA GLY A 197 -7.86 14.99 7.44
C GLY A 197 -9.17 15.51 8.03
N LYS A 198 -9.78 16.54 7.41
CA LYS A 198 -11.09 17.07 7.83
C LYS A 198 -12.24 16.08 7.57
N GLU A 199 -12.07 15.15 6.64
CA GLU A 199 -13.10 14.17 6.27
C GLU A 199 -13.01 12.85 7.05
N ILE A 200 -12.00 12.67 7.90
CA ILE A 200 -11.89 11.51 8.78
C ILE A 200 -12.88 11.59 9.96
N PHE A 201 -13.40 12.79 10.26
CA PHE A 201 -14.29 13.07 11.39
C PHE A 201 -15.73 13.50 10.99
N THR A 202 -16.07 13.41 9.71
CA THR A 202 -17.42 13.62 9.16
C THR A 202 -17.98 12.31 8.64
#